data_AF-A0A6H0A771-F1
#
_entry.id   AF-A0A6H0A771-F1
#
_cell.length_a   1.000
_cell.length_b   1.000
_cell.length_c   1.000
_cell.angle_alpha   90.00
_cell.angle_beta   90.00
_cell.angle_gamma   90.00
#
_symmetry.space_group_name_H-M   'P 1'
#
loop_
_entity.id
_entity.type
_entity.pdbx_description
1 polymer ?
#
loop_
_entity_poly.entity_id
_entity_poly.type
_entity_poly.pdbx_seq_one_letter_code
_entity_poly.pdbx_strand_id
1 'polypeptide(L)'
;MQVDSQHFNELARYGIKPEHLTTDPCMNIYTGAYYLAIAFKKWGVTWEAVGAYNAGFRKTERQNQRRLAYASDVYRIYTGIKSSKGIRLPATKKSLPEINSVQNN
;
A
#
# COMPACT_ATOMS: atom_id res chain seq x y z
N MET A 1 1.73 -9.33 1.69
CA MET A 1 2.82 -8.42 1.32
C MET A 1 4.09 -8.81 2.07
N GLN A 2 4.70 -9.98 1.81
CA GLN A 2 5.84 -10.54 2.59
C GLN A 2 5.67 -10.34 4.11
N VAL A 3 4.55 -10.80 4.67
CA VAL A 3 4.24 -10.66 6.10
C VAL A 3 5.17 -11.58 6.90
N ASP A 4 5.83 -11.04 7.92
CA ASP A 4 6.80 -11.77 8.74
C ASP A 4 6.14 -12.91 9.55
N SER A 5 6.79 -14.06 9.63
CA SER A 5 6.28 -15.25 10.32
C SER A 5 6.13 -15.08 11.83
N GLN A 6 6.79 -14.07 12.43
CA GLN A 6 6.59 -13.70 13.84
C GLN A 6 5.12 -13.36 14.16
N HIS A 7 4.34 -12.98 13.15
CA HIS A 7 2.93 -12.62 13.27
C HIS A 7 1.97 -13.82 13.19
N PHE A 8 2.45 -15.02 12.80
CA PHE A 8 1.56 -16.16 12.53
C PHE A 8 0.76 -16.61 13.76
N ASN A 9 1.35 -16.55 14.95
CA ASN A 9 0.62 -16.88 16.19
C ASN A 9 -0.54 -15.91 16.46
N GLU A 10 -0.35 -14.63 16.16
CA GLU A 10 -1.42 -13.63 16.26
C GLU A 10 -2.48 -13.85 15.17
N LEU A 11 -2.04 -14.06 13.92
CA LEU A 11 -2.91 -14.27 12.77
C LEU A 11 -3.79 -15.53 12.88
N ALA A 12 -3.27 -16.59 13.51
CA ALA A 12 -4.03 -17.80 13.79
C ALA A 12 -5.28 -17.52 14.64
N ARG A 13 -5.26 -16.49 15.50
CA ARG A 13 -6.42 -16.08 16.31
C ARG A 13 -7.55 -15.48 15.46
N TYR A 14 -7.24 -15.00 14.26
CA TYR A 14 -8.21 -14.52 13.28
C TYR A 14 -8.57 -15.59 12.23
N GLY A 15 -8.09 -16.83 12.39
CA GLY A 15 -8.29 -17.90 11.41
C GLY A 15 -7.42 -17.77 10.15
N ILE A 16 -6.43 -16.88 10.15
CA ILE A 16 -5.52 -16.67 9.02
C ILE A 16 -4.32 -17.60 9.20
N LYS A 17 -4.17 -18.58 8.29
CA LYS A 17 -3.04 -19.50 8.26
C LYS A 17 -1.93 -18.99 7.34
N PRO A 18 -0.66 -19.41 7.54
CA PRO A 18 0.45 -19.00 6.69
C PRO A 18 0.21 -19.25 5.19
N GLU A 19 -0.48 -20.34 4.84
CA GLU A 19 -0.75 -20.72 3.45
C GLU A 19 -1.70 -19.72 2.77
N HIS A 20 -2.62 -19.10 3.51
CA HIS A 20 -3.48 -18.04 2.96
C HIS A 20 -2.65 -16.84 2.50
N LEU A 21 -1.52 -16.56 3.15
CA LEU A 21 -0.66 -15.44 2.77
C LEU A 21 0.12 -15.70 1.48
N THR A 22 0.25 -16.95 1.03
CA THR A 22 0.93 -17.29 -0.24
C THR A 22 -0.04 -17.66 -1.36
N THR A 23 -1.24 -18.15 -1.01
CA THR A 23 -2.22 -18.65 -1.98
C THR A 23 -3.38 -17.70 -2.23
N ASP A 24 -3.71 -16.82 -1.28
CA ASP A 24 -4.78 -15.83 -1.41
C ASP A 24 -4.19 -14.40 -1.48
N PRO A 25 -4.18 -13.77 -2.67
CA PRO A 25 -3.62 -12.44 -2.84
C PRO A 25 -4.41 -11.36 -2.07
N CYS A 26 -5.73 -11.51 -1.93
CA CYS A 26 -6.55 -10.58 -1.17
C CYS A 26 -6.19 -10.65 0.32
N MET A 27 -6.14 -11.84 0.90
CA MET A 27 -5.71 -12.03 2.29
C MET A 27 -4.28 -11.53 2.52
N ASN A 28 -3.37 -11.77 1.58
CA ASN A 28 -2.00 -11.27 1.62
C ASN A 28 -1.92 -9.73 1.65
N ILE A 29 -2.78 -9.03 0.90
CA ILE A 29 -2.86 -7.57 0.87
C ILE A 29 -3.52 -7.03 2.14
N TYR A 30 -4.68 -7.58 2.54
CA TYR A 30 -5.39 -7.13 3.74
C TYR A 30 -4.54 -7.29 5.00
N THR A 31 -3.87 -8.43 5.14
CA THR A 31 -2.99 -8.69 6.29
C THR A 31 -1.78 -7.75 6.31
N GLY A 32 -1.18 -7.48 5.15
CA GLY A 32 -0.09 -6.52 5.05
C GLY A 32 -0.54 -5.09 5.38
N ALA A 33 -1.71 -4.68 4.89
CA ALA A 33 -2.30 -3.38 5.20
C ALA A 33 -2.61 -3.24 6.70
N TYR A 34 -3.07 -4.31 7.35
CA TYR A 34 -3.31 -4.35 8.79
C TYR A 34 -2.04 -4.05 9.60
N TYR A 35 -0.92 -4.73 9.31
CA TYR A 35 0.34 -4.49 10.02
C TYR A 35 0.95 -3.12 9.70
N LEU A 36 0.79 -2.63 8.47
CA LEU A 36 1.18 -1.26 8.14
C LEU A 36 0.35 -0.22 8.93
N ALA A 37 -0.95 -0.45 9.07
CA ALA A 37 -1.83 0.41 9.87
C ALA A 37 -1.44 0.41 11.36
N ILE A 38 -0.96 -0.70 11.91
CA ILE A 38 -0.39 -0.73 13.27
C ILE A 38 0.81 0.22 13.38
N ALA A 39 1.71 0.20 12.40
CA ALA A 39 2.86 1.11 12.38
C ALA A 39 2.42 2.58 12.28
N PHE A 40 1.48 2.91 11.40
CA PHE A 40 0.93 4.26 11.28
C PHE A 40 0.20 4.71 12.55
N LYS A 41 -0.55 3.83 13.21
CA LYS A 41 -1.19 4.14 14.49
C LYS A 41 -0.17 4.50 15.56
N LYS A 42 1.01 3.86 15.55
CA LYS A 42 2.05 4.08 16.55
C LYS A 42 2.87 5.34 16.28
N TRP A 43 3.29 5.58 15.04
CA TRP A 43 4.29 6.60 14.68
C TRP A 43 3.81 7.62 13.64
N GLY A 44 2.51 7.65 13.36
CA GLY A 44 1.91 8.51 12.34
C GLY A 44 2.19 8.01 10.92
N VAL A 45 1.59 8.69 9.94
CA VAL A 45 1.80 8.41 8.51
C VAL A 45 3.15 9.01 8.09
N THR A 46 4.22 8.26 8.34
CA THR A 46 5.60 8.68 8.10
C THR A 46 6.41 7.59 7.39
N TRP A 47 7.51 7.97 6.74
CA TRP A 47 8.46 7.01 6.15
C TRP A 47 9.08 6.09 7.20
N GLU A 48 9.30 6.58 8.41
CA GLU A 48 9.78 5.73 9.50
C GLU A 48 8.77 4.63 9.84
N ALA A 49 7.46 4.94 9.85
CA ALA A 49 6.42 3.95 10.06
C ALA A 49 6.35 2.93 8.91
N VAL A 50 6.58 3.34 7.66
CA VAL A 50 6.75 2.42 6.52
C VAL A 50 7.95 1.49 6.75
N GLY A 51 9.08 2.03 7.20
CA GLY A 51 10.26 1.24 7.58
C GLY A 51 9.98 0.26 8.72
N ALA A 52 9.15 0.67 9.69
CA ALA A 52 8.79 -0.14 10.86
C ALA A 52 7.99 -1.40 10.49
N TYR A 53 7.28 -1.40 9.36
CA TYR A 53 6.65 -2.61 8.82
C TYR A 53 7.67 -3.75 8.65
N ASN A 54 8.88 -3.43 8.18
CA ASN A 54 9.94 -4.41 7.90
C ASN A 54 10.89 -4.65 9.10
N ALA A 55 11.20 -3.61 9.86
CA ALA A 55 12.24 -3.70 10.91
C ALA A 55 11.73 -3.56 12.34
N GLY A 56 10.42 -3.36 12.53
CA GLY A 56 9.79 -3.24 13.84
C GLY A 56 10.14 -1.96 14.60
N PHE A 57 9.72 -1.92 15.86
CA PHE A 57 9.68 -0.69 16.68
C PHE A 57 10.79 -0.57 17.73
N ARG A 58 11.78 -1.48 17.78
CA ARG A 58 12.85 -1.39 18.79
C ARG A 58 13.69 -0.15 18.45
N LYS A 59 14.00 0.62 19.50
CA LYS A 59 14.77 1.85 19.40
C LYS A 59 16.25 1.54 19.53
N THR A 60 16.80 0.87 18.53
CA THR A 60 18.24 0.63 18.39
C THR A 60 18.74 1.20 17.07
N GLU A 61 20.01 1.62 17.04
CA GLU A 61 20.61 2.19 15.83
C GLU A 61 20.53 1.22 14.64
N ARG A 62 20.83 -0.06 14.88
CA ARG A 62 20.70 -1.12 13.88
C ARG A 62 19.28 -1.21 13.29
N GLN A 63 18.24 -1.11 14.12
CA GLN A 63 16.87 -1.14 13.60
C GLN A 63 16.50 0.16 12.87
N ASN A 64 16.97 1.30 13.35
CA ASN A 64 16.78 2.59 12.69
C ASN A 64 17.33 2.57 11.25
N GLN A 65 18.57 2.07 11.09
CA GLN A 65 19.20 1.91 9.77
C GLN A 65 18.39 0.99 8.84
N ARG A 66 17.87 -0.13 9.37
CA ARG A 66 17.02 -1.05 8.60
C ARG A 66 15.69 -0.41 8.18
N ARG A 67 15.06 0.37 9.06
CA ARG A 67 13.85 1.13 8.73
C ARG A 67 14.12 2.14 7.62
N LEU A 68 15.21 2.90 7.74
CA LEU A 68 15.59 3.91 6.75
C LEU A 68 15.90 3.29 5.38
N ALA A 69 16.66 2.19 5.35
CA ALA A 69 16.99 1.49 4.10
C ALA A 69 15.71 1.01 3.39
N TYR A 70 14.84 0.29 4.11
CA TYR A 70 13.59 -0.21 3.54
C TYR A 70 12.66 0.92 3.10
N ALA A 71 12.49 1.96 3.92
CA ALA A 71 11.65 3.11 3.57
C ALA A 71 12.16 3.85 2.32
N SER A 72 13.49 3.96 2.16
CA SER A 72 14.11 4.57 0.99
C SER A 72 13.83 3.79 -0.29
N ASP A 73 13.89 2.46 -0.24
CA ASP A 73 13.53 1.60 -1.36
C ASP A 73 12.05 1.72 -1.74
N VAL A 74 11.16 1.70 -0.74
CA VAL A 74 9.72 1.89 -0.97
C VAL A 74 9.45 3.27 -1.55
N TYR A 75 10.11 4.33 -1.07
CA TYR A 75 9.96 5.68 -1.58
C TYR A 75 10.36 5.78 -3.06
N ARG A 76 11.49 5.19 -3.44
CA ARG A 76 11.97 5.15 -4.82
C ARG A 76 10.96 4.46 -5.75
N ILE A 77 10.39 3.33 -5.33
CA ILE A 77 9.37 2.61 -6.11
C ILE A 77 8.08 3.42 -6.19
N TYR A 78 7.61 3.95 -5.05
CA TYR A 78 6.38 4.73 -4.96
C TYR A 78 6.41 5.98 -5.84
N THR A 79 7.51 6.74 -5.81
CA THR A 79 7.69 7.93 -6.66
C THR A 79 7.72 7.56 -8.13
N GLY A 80 8.39 6.46 -8.51
CA GLY A 80 8.32 5.90 -9.86
C GLY A 80 6.89 5.62 -10.30
N ILE A 81 6.12 4.89 -9.49
CA ILE A 81 4.71 4.57 -9.77
C ILE A 81 3.86 5.84 -9.88
N LYS A 82 4.06 6.83 -9.00
CA LYS A 82 3.30 8.09 -9.02
C LYS A 82 3.60 8.90 -10.27
N SER A 83 4.85 8.98 -10.70
CA SER A 83 5.24 9.65 -11.94
C SER A 83 4.70 8.93 -13.17
N SER A 84 4.71 7.59 -13.18
CA SER A 84 4.14 6.79 -14.29
C SER A 84 2.61 6.85 -14.35
N LYS A 85 1.92 7.00 -13.21
CA LYS A 85 0.46 7.22 -13.15
C LYS A 85 0.03 8.62 -13.61
N GLY A 86 0.97 9.48 -14.02
CA GLY A 86 0.69 10.67 -14.85
C GLY A 86 0.17 10.35 -16.26
N ILE A 87 0.05 9.07 -16.65
CA ILE A 87 -0.57 8.63 -17.89
C ILE A 87 -2.08 8.40 -17.66
N ARG A 88 -2.86 9.38 -18.13
CA ARG A 88 -4.30 9.40 -18.47
C ARG A 88 -5.15 8.22 -17.98
N LEU A 89 -5.99 8.47 -16.97
CA LEU A 89 -7.30 7.82 -16.92
C LEU A 89 -8.02 8.15 -18.24
N PRO A 90 -8.62 7.20 -18.97
CA PRO A 90 -9.50 7.56 -20.07
C PRO A 90 -10.65 8.35 -19.47
N ALA A 91 -10.67 9.67 -19.70
CA ALA A 91 -11.89 10.43 -19.58
C ALA A 91 -12.86 9.75 -20.55
N THR A 92 -13.87 9.06 -20.02
CA THR A 92 -15.03 8.66 -20.79
C THR A 92 -15.64 9.96 -21.32
N LYS A 93 -15.25 10.36 -22.54
CA LYS A 93 -15.99 11.33 -23.32
C LYS A 93 -17.34 10.67 -23.62
N LYS A 94 -18.30 10.82 -22.72
CA LYS A 94 -19.69 10.71 -23.09
C LYS A 94 -19.97 11.96 -23.90
N SER A 95 -19.79 11.86 -25.22
CA SER A 95 -20.28 12.88 -26.15
C SER A 95 -21.77 13.03 -25.88
N LEU A 96 -22.17 14.19 -25.34
CA LEU A 96 -23.56 14.62 -25.45
C LEU A 96 -23.87 14.77 -26.94
N PRO A 97 -25.02 14.28 -27.43
CA PRO A 97 -25.41 14.55 -28.80
C PRO A 97 -25.59 16.06 -28.97
N GLU A 98 -24.93 16.63 -29.98
CA GLU A 98 -25.19 17.99 -30.43
C GLU A 98 -26.65 18.09 -30.85
N ILE A 99 -27.41 18.92 -30.13
CA ILE A 99 -28.76 19.30 -30.54
C ILE A 99 -28.56 20.36 -31.62
N ASN A 100 -28.70 19.96 -32.89
CA ASN A 100 -28.65 20.87 -34.02
C ASN A 100 -29.75 21.94 -33.86
N SER A 101 -29.34 23.20 -33.70
CA SER A 101 -30.19 24.36 -33.90
C SER A 101 -30.51 24.50 -35.38
N VAL A 102 -31.67 24.02 -35.81
CA VAL A 102 -32.24 24.36 -37.11
C VAL A 102 -33.08 25.63 -36.92
N GLN A 103 -32.55 26.76 -37.37
CA GLN A 103 -33.37 27.90 -37.79
C GLN A 103 -33.93 27.61 -39.20
N ASN A 104 -35.24 27.82 -39.36
CA ASN A 104 -35.93 28.44 -40.51
C ASN A 104 -37.28 27.78 -40.79
N ASN A 105 -38.36 28.36 -40.26
CA ASN A 105 -39.26 29.27 -41.00
C ASN A 105 -40.24 29.93 -40.04
#